data_AF-U9USB5-F1
#
_entry.id   AF-U9USB5-F1
#
_cell.length_a   1.000
_cell.length_b   1.000
_cell.length_c   1.000
_cell.angle_alpha   90.00
_cell.angle_beta   90.00
_cell.angle_gamma   90.00
#
_symmetry.space_group_name_H-M   'P 1'
#
loop_
_entity.id
_entity.type
_entity.pdbx_description
1 polymer ?
#
loop_
_entity_poly.entity_id
_entity_poly.type
_entity_poly.pdbx_seq_one_letter_code
_entity_poly.pdbx_strand_id
1 'polypeptide(L)'
;MSAYRELETFNIDFISLNEASIIIENSGGHIREILLRYIDYEYWYDNLVEDSLNFICKIYQNCPLIEYLSLLFPSTTDHFIEFEKLLKGCQILKSLLLNIPNNDKEETGDELLKILIRSAPTNLREIRFFNDFKFSLNNLEKFFKNWKDRPALSILTTDPIYKGDDYMKLINKYKDNGVIKEFRCDSRNDDIQY
;
A
#
# COMPACT_ATOMS: atom_id res chain seq x y z
N MET A 1 -7.30 25.14 17.64
CA MET A 1 -6.78 23.91 17.01
C MET A 1 -5.43 23.61 17.62
N SER A 2 -5.27 22.42 18.18
CA SER A 2 -3.95 21.95 18.66
C SER A 2 -3.14 21.49 17.44
N ALA A 3 -1.95 22.03 17.26
CA ALA A 3 -1.03 21.65 16.18
C ALA A 3 -0.04 20.58 16.70
N TYR A 4 0.10 19.47 15.97
CA TYR A 4 0.93 18.33 16.39
C TYR A 4 2.30 18.35 15.67
N ARG A 5 3.08 19.41 15.89
CA ARG A 5 4.29 19.72 15.08
C ARG A 5 5.45 18.73 15.20
N GLU A 6 5.45 17.89 16.23
CA GLU A 6 6.50 16.88 16.46
C GLU A 6 6.03 15.45 16.10
N LEU A 7 4.83 15.29 15.52
CA LEU A 7 4.29 13.98 15.19
C LEU A 7 4.93 13.44 13.90
N GLU A 8 5.92 12.56 14.06
CA GLU A 8 6.55 11.86 12.93
C GLU A 8 5.88 10.51 12.64
N THR A 9 5.46 9.78 13.66
CA THR A 9 4.79 8.47 13.53
C THR A 9 3.36 8.55 14.03
N PHE A 10 2.40 8.24 13.16
CA PHE A 10 0.99 8.22 13.46
C PHE A 10 0.42 6.80 13.35
N ASN A 11 0.19 6.18 14.51
CA ASN A 11 -0.47 4.88 14.62
C ASN A 11 -1.99 5.08 14.77
N ILE A 12 -2.74 4.59 13.80
CA ILE A 12 -4.21 4.66 13.75
C ILE A 12 -4.74 3.29 14.17
N ASP A 13 -5.59 3.28 15.19
CA ASP A 13 -6.16 2.06 15.77
C ASP A 13 -7.67 2.25 15.98
N PHE A 14 -8.07 2.89 17.08
CA PHE A 14 -9.48 3.09 17.46
C PHE A 14 -10.07 4.45 17.06
N ILE A 15 -9.60 5.04 15.96
CA ILE A 15 -10.15 6.31 15.43
C ILE A 15 -10.61 6.14 14.00
N SER A 16 -11.58 6.97 13.59
CA SER A 16 -12.06 7.01 12.22
C SER A 16 -11.01 7.58 11.25
N LEU A 17 -11.08 7.22 9.96
CA LEU A 17 -10.26 7.81 8.89
C LEU A 17 -10.51 9.32 8.77
N ASN A 18 -11.71 9.79 9.11
CA ASN A 18 -12.03 11.22 9.19
C ASN A 18 -11.30 11.92 10.33
N GLU A 19 -11.29 11.35 11.54
CA GLU A 19 -10.50 11.88 12.65
C GLU A 19 -9.00 11.85 12.34
N ALA A 20 -8.52 10.76 11.73
CA ALA A 20 -7.13 10.64 11.29
C ALA A 20 -6.78 11.71 10.24
N SER A 21 -7.69 12.00 9.31
CA SER A 21 -7.54 13.06 8.31
C SER A 21 -7.41 14.45 8.94
N ILE A 22 -8.20 14.74 9.98
CA ILE A 22 -8.11 16.00 10.73
C ILE A 22 -6.73 16.11 11.43
N ILE A 23 -6.24 15.01 12.02
CA ILE A 23 -4.91 15.00 12.67
C ILE A 23 -3.80 15.24 11.63
N ILE A 24 -3.87 14.59 10.47
CA ILE A 24 -2.93 14.76 9.36
C ILE A 24 -2.86 16.22 8.91
N GLU A 25 -4.01 16.86 8.70
CA GLU A 25 -4.11 18.27 8.30
C GLU A 25 -3.48 19.22 9.35
N ASN A 26 -3.53 18.85 10.63
CA ASN A 26 -2.99 19.65 11.74
C ASN A 26 -1.58 19.22 12.19
N SER A 27 -0.91 18.32 11.47
CA SER A 27 0.41 17.78 11.81
C SER A 27 1.57 18.70 11.46
N GLY A 28 1.34 19.75 10.65
CA GLY A 28 2.40 20.62 10.14
C GLY A 28 3.30 19.97 9.07
N GLY A 29 2.94 18.76 8.61
CA GLY A 29 3.62 18.05 7.53
C GLY A 29 4.93 17.36 7.91
N HIS A 30 5.08 17.05 9.20
CA HIS A 30 6.24 16.32 9.73
C HIS A 30 6.04 14.80 9.79
N ILE A 31 4.83 14.31 9.46
CA ILE A 31 4.53 12.87 9.47
C ILE A 31 5.40 12.13 8.44
N ARG A 32 6.09 11.11 8.93
CA ARG A 32 6.94 10.16 8.20
C ARG A 32 6.31 8.78 8.11
N GLU A 33 5.49 8.41 9.09
CA GLU A 33 4.90 7.08 9.18
C GLU A 33 3.40 7.16 9.51
N ILE A 34 2.58 6.46 8.73
CA ILE A 34 1.15 6.28 9.00
C ILE A 34 0.86 4.79 8.97
N LEU A 35 0.51 4.23 10.12
CA LEU A 35 0.28 2.80 10.30
C LEU A 35 -1.18 2.56 10.69
N LEU A 36 -1.90 1.80 9.86
CA LEU A 36 -3.26 1.34 10.13
C LEU A 36 -3.15 -0.03 10.84
N ARG A 37 -3.51 -0.09 12.12
CA ARG A 37 -3.38 -1.31 12.93
C ARG A 37 -4.60 -2.22 12.83
N TYR A 38 -5.80 -1.67 12.71
CA TYR A 38 -6.99 -2.52 12.68
C TYR A 38 -7.28 -2.98 11.24
N ILE A 39 -7.40 -4.29 10.99
CA ILE A 39 -7.63 -4.82 9.62
C ILE A 39 -9.13 -4.98 9.34
N ASP A 40 -9.96 -5.06 10.39
CA ASP A 40 -11.41 -5.24 10.28
C ASP A 40 -12.20 -3.91 10.18
N TYR A 41 -11.56 -2.84 9.69
CA TYR A 41 -12.23 -1.54 9.47
C TYR A 41 -13.45 -1.64 8.56
N GLU A 42 -13.55 -2.66 7.70
CA GLU A 42 -14.72 -2.87 6.82
C GLU A 42 -16.05 -2.92 7.59
N TYR A 43 -16.04 -3.40 8.84
CA TYR A 43 -17.24 -3.53 9.67
C TYR A 43 -17.59 -2.29 10.51
N TRP A 44 -16.73 -1.26 10.51
CA TRP A 44 -16.85 -0.10 11.41
C TRP A 44 -17.16 1.22 10.69
N TYR A 45 -17.16 1.23 9.35
CA TYR A 45 -17.41 2.45 8.58
C TYR A 45 -18.69 2.35 7.76
N ASP A 46 -19.67 3.19 8.11
CA ASP A 46 -20.87 3.40 7.29
C ASP A 46 -20.53 4.03 5.92
N ASN A 47 -19.44 4.81 5.83
CA ASN A 47 -19.01 5.57 4.64
C ASN A 47 -17.57 5.26 4.20
N LEU A 48 -17.16 3.98 4.27
CA LEU A 48 -15.78 3.54 4.03
C LEU A 48 -15.13 4.14 2.76
N VAL A 49 -15.87 4.16 1.65
CA VAL A 49 -15.41 4.64 0.34
C VAL A 49 -15.06 6.14 0.36
N GLU A 50 -15.92 6.97 0.96
CA GLU A 50 -15.71 8.42 1.02
C GLU A 50 -14.59 8.77 2.00
N ASP A 51 -14.59 8.12 3.16
CA ASP A 51 -13.61 8.36 4.21
C ASP A 51 -12.20 7.97 3.78
N SER A 52 -12.04 6.86 3.06
CA SER A 52 -10.75 6.43 2.52
C SER A 52 -10.25 7.30 1.36
N LEU A 53 -11.14 7.80 0.49
CA LEU A 53 -10.78 8.80 -0.52
C LEU A 53 -10.27 10.09 0.11
N ASN A 54 -11.01 10.62 1.10
CA ASN A 54 -10.61 11.83 1.81
C ASN A 54 -9.27 11.62 2.54
N PHE A 55 -9.07 10.46 3.15
CA PHE A 55 -7.83 10.11 3.81
C PHE A 55 -6.62 10.13 2.85
N ILE A 56 -6.74 9.47 1.70
CA ILE A 56 -5.69 9.49 0.66
C ILE A 56 -5.41 10.92 0.20
N CYS A 57 -6.46 11.72 -0.03
CA CYS A 57 -6.34 13.14 -0.38
C CYS A 57 -5.54 13.93 0.64
N LYS A 58 -5.87 13.80 1.92
CA LYS A 58 -5.21 14.54 3.00
C LYS A 58 -3.75 14.12 3.17
N ILE A 59 -3.42 12.84 2.97
CA ILE A 59 -2.03 12.38 3.05
C ILE A 59 -1.16 13.07 2.00
N TYR A 60 -1.51 13.01 0.71
CA TYR A 60 -0.61 13.56 -0.31
C TYR A 60 -0.57 15.10 -0.31
N GLN A 61 -1.57 15.76 0.28
CA GLN A 61 -1.59 17.21 0.45
C GLN A 61 -0.76 17.69 1.64
N ASN A 62 -0.67 16.90 2.72
CA ASN A 62 -0.13 17.36 4.00
C ASN A 62 1.11 16.59 4.46
N CYS A 63 1.43 15.42 3.93
CA CYS A 63 2.54 14.57 4.39
C CYS A 63 3.66 14.42 3.33
N PRO A 64 4.38 15.49 2.97
CA PRO A 64 5.42 15.43 1.95
C PRO A 64 6.63 14.56 2.35
N LEU A 65 6.78 14.28 3.66
CA LEU A 65 7.87 13.49 4.23
C LEU A 65 7.51 12.02 4.48
N ILE A 66 6.36 11.55 4.01
CA ILE A 66 5.91 10.18 4.27
C ILE A 66 6.88 9.14 3.66
N GLU A 67 7.28 8.19 4.49
CA GLU A 67 8.20 7.11 4.19
C GLU A 67 7.52 5.74 4.29
N TYR A 68 6.63 5.57 5.27
CA TYR A 68 5.91 4.31 5.52
C TYR A 68 4.42 4.60 5.60
N LEU A 69 3.64 3.92 4.76
CA LEU A 69 2.23 4.22 4.63
C LEU A 69 1.39 2.95 4.54
N SER A 70 0.40 2.85 5.42
CA SER A 70 -0.70 1.90 5.32
C SER A 70 -1.96 2.59 4.81
N LEU A 71 -2.64 1.98 3.84
CA LEU A 71 -3.91 2.47 3.29
C LEU A 71 -4.98 1.38 3.36
N LEU A 72 -6.20 1.80 3.71
CA LEU A 72 -7.40 1.06 3.42
C LEU A 72 -7.86 1.45 2.00
N PHE A 73 -7.94 0.48 1.10
CA PHE A 73 -8.03 0.72 -0.33
C PHE A 73 -9.19 -0.05 -0.99
N PRO A 74 -10.44 0.43 -0.87
CA PRO A 74 -11.63 -0.13 -1.52
C PRO A 74 -11.56 -0.26 -3.05
N SER A 75 -10.55 0.32 -3.70
CA SER A 75 -10.26 0.10 -5.13
C SER A 75 -11.37 0.51 -6.11
N THR A 76 -12.12 1.58 -5.84
CA THR A 76 -12.98 2.20 -6.86
C THR A 76 -12.16 3.00 -7.89
N THR A 77 -12.77 3.44 -8.99
CA THR A 77 -12.10 4.29 -9.99
C THR A 77 -11.47 5.54 -9.37
N ASP A 78 -12.18 6.22 -8.46
CA ASP A 78 -11.67 7.41 -7.80
C ASP A 78 -10.49 7.09 -6.87
N HIS A 79 -10.48 5.90 -6.26
CA HIS A 79 -9.35 5.46 -5.43
C HIS A 79 -8.08 5.32 -6.27
N PHE A 80 -8.18 4.76 -7.47
CA PHE A 80 -7.05 4.66 -8.37
C PHE A 80 -6.53 6.03 -8.81
N ILE A 81 -7.43 6.99 -9.06
CA ILE A 81 -7.06 8.37 -9.42
C ILE A 81 -6.32 9.05 -8.26
N GLU A 82 -6.86 9.00 -7.04
CA GLU A 82 -6.25 9.62 -5.88
C GLU A 82 -4.96 8.91 -5.44
N PHE A 83 -4.90 7.59 -5.58
CA PHE A 83 -3.68 6.82 -5.33
C PHE A 83 -2.55 7.18 -6.29
N GLU A 84 -2.87 7.37 -7.58
CA GLU A 84 -1.87 7.83 -8.54
C GLU A 84 -1.33 9.22 -8.18
N LYS A 85 -2.18 10.15 -7.73
CA LYS A 85 -1.75 11.45 -7.21
C LYS A 85 -0.88 11.29 -5.97
N LEU A 86 -1.24 10.39 -5.06
CA LEU A 86 -0.47 10.10 -3.85
C LEU A 86 0.94 9.64 -4.18
N LEU A 87 1.08 8.65 -5.07
CA LEU A 87 2.39 8.15 -5.47
C LEU A 87 3.27 9.23 -6.13
N LYS A 88 2.65 10.15 -6.90
CA LYS A 88 3.35 11.29 -7.51
C LYS A 88 3.72 12.37 -6.49
N GLY A 89 2.91 12.60 -5.46
CA GLY A 89 3.18 13.59 -4.41
C GLY A 89 4.20 13.12 -3.37
N CYS A 90 4.18 11.83 -3.02
CA CYS A 90 4.95 11.25 -1.92
C CYS A 90 6.26 10.62 -2.39
N GLN A 91 7.20 11.41 -2.91
CA GLN A 91 8.44 10.90 -3.56
C GLN A 91 9.46 10.25 -2.62
N ILE A 92 9.29 10.39 -1.30
CA ILE A 92 10.17 9.81 -0.28
C ILE A 92 9.67 8.43 0.16
N LEU A 93 8.45 8.03 -0.23
CA LEU A 93 7.82 6.77 0.17
C LEU A 93 8.72 5.55 -0.10
N LYS A 94 8.95 4.76 0.94
CA LYS A 94 9.83 3.58 0.95
C LYS A 94 9.03 2.29 1.08
N SER A 95 7.95 2.30 1.86
CA SER A 95 7.09 1.14 2.09
C SER A 95 5.61 1.53 1.98
N LEU A 96 4.85 0.67 1.32
CA LEU A 96 3.41 0.82 1.14
C LEU A 96 2.69 -0.48 1.52
N LEU A 97 1.75 -0.40 2.45
CA LEU A 97 0.82 -1.46 2.79
C LEU A 97 -0.57 -1.10 2.25
N LEU A 98 -1.15 -2.00 1.47
CA LEU A 98 -2.51 -1.89 0.94
C LEU A 98 -3.40 -2.95 1.58
N ASN A 99 -4.33 -2.49 2.41
CA ASN A 99 -5.44 -3.29 2.92
C ASN A 99 -6.62 -3.14 1.96
N ILE A 100 -6.85 -4.14 1.10
CA ILE A 100 -7.88 -4.10 0.07
C ILE A 100 -9.03 -4.98 0.55
N PRO A 101 -10.19 -4.41 0.96
CA PRO A 101 -11.35 -5.21 1.33
C PRO A 101 -11.81 -6.04 0.14
N ASN A 102 -12.32 -7.24 0.42
CA ASN A 102 -12.44 -8.37 -0.51
C ASN A 102 -13.16 -8.00 -1.82
N ASN A 103 -12.36 -7.59 -2.81
CA ASN A 103 -12.80 -7.31 -4.16
C ASN A 103 -12.21 -8.40 -5.05
N ASP A 104 -13.02 -9.42 -5.28
CA ASP A 104 -12.73 -10.63 -6.04
C ASP A 104 -12.60 -10.33 -7.55
N LYS A 105 -11.69 -9.41 -7.92
CA LYS A 105 -11.51 -8.93 -9.29
C LYS A 105 -10.03 -8.85 -9.64
N GLU A 106 -9.59 -9.80 -10.47
CA GLU A 106 -8.27 -9.79 -11.12
C GLU A 106 -7.96 -8.44 -11.79
N GLU A 107 -8.98 -7.77 -12.34
CA GLU A 107 -8.89 -6.42 -12.94
C GLU A 107 -8.36 -5.36 -11.97
N THR A 108 -8.71 -5.45 -10.68
CA THR A 108 -8.23 -4.53 -9.64
C THR A 108 -6.72 -4.66 -9.46
N GLY A 109 -6.21 -5.89 -9.46
CA GLY A 109 -4.78 -6.18 -9.42
C GLY A 109 -4.04 -5.58 -10.62
N ASP A 110 -4.63 -5.70 -11.80
CA ASP A 110 -4.03 -5.22 -13.04
C ASP A 110 -3.87 -3.70 -13.09
N GLU A 111 -4.91 -2.97 -12.69
CA GLU A 111 -4.84 -1.50 -12.66
C GLU A 111 -3.86 -1.01 -11.59
N LEU A 112 -3.83 -1.66 -10.42
CA LEU A 112 -2.88 -1.32 -9.36
C LEU A 112 -1.43 -1.47 -9.83
N LEU A 113 -1.07 -2.59 -10.47
CA LEU A 113 0.27 -2.81 -10.98
C LEU A 113 0.65 -1.80 -12.09
N LYS A 114 -0.28 -1.44 -12.98
CA LYS A 114 -0.05 -0.40 -14.00
C LYS A 114 0.23 0.97 -13.38
N ILE A 115 -0.50 1.34 -12.33
CA ILE A 115 -0.27 2.58 -11.60
C ILE A 115 1.09 2.57 -10.90
N LEU A 116 1.45 1.47 -10.24
CA LEU A 116 2.76 1.34 -9.60
C LEU A 116 3.91 1.48 -10.60
N ILE A 117 3.81 0.87 -11.79
CA ILE A 117 4.82 1.02 -12.85
C ILE A 117 4.98 2.48 -13.28
N ARG A 118 3.87 3.18 -13.51
CA ARG A 118 3.88 4.54 -14.08
C ARG A 118 4.13 5.66 -13.07
N SER A 119 3.82 5.43 -11.80
CA SER A 119 3.70 6.51 -10.81
C SER A 119 4.37 6.27 -9.47
N ALA A 120 4.72 5.03 -9.10
CA ALA A 120 5.38 4.80 -7.81
C ALA A 120 6.70 5.57 -7.76
N PRO A 121 7.12 6.06 -6.58
CA PRO A 121 8.39 6.77 -6.44
C PRO A 121 9.58 5.82 -6.55
N THR A 122 10.73 6.34 -7.00
CA THR A 122 11.97 5.55 -7.17
C THR A 122 12.48 4.95 -5.85
N ASN A 123 12.10 5.54 -4.71
CA ASN A 123 12.49 5.09 -3.39
C ASN A 123 11.65 3.92 -2.86
N LEU A 124 10.54 3.55 -3.53
CA LEU A 124 9.67 2.48 -3.09
C LEU A 124 10.41 1.14 -3.18
N ARG A 125 10.61 0.52 -2.01
CA ARG A 125 11.40 -0.72 -1.84
C ARG A 125 10.60 -1.84 -1.21
N GLU A 126 9.40 -1.54 -0.70
CA GLU A 126 8.52 -2.54 -0.10
C GLU A 126 7.07 -2.29 -0.48
N ILE A 127 6.37 -3.37 -0.86
CA ILE A 127 4.92 -3.37 -1.05
C ILE A 127 4.35 -4.55 -0.25
N ARG A 128 3.34 -4.27 0.57
CA ARG A 128 2.59 -5.26 1.35
C ARG A 128 1.13 -5.23 0.92
N PHE A 129 0.51 -6.39 0.73
CA PHE A 129 -0.92 -6.50 0.42
C PHE A 129 -1.54 -7.74 1.07
N PHE A 130 -2.73 -7.56 1.66
CA PHE A 130 -3.39 -8.56 2.51
C PHE A 130 -4.83 -8.84 2.03
N ASN A 131 -5.57 -9.65 2.79
CA ASN A 131 -6.97 -10.03 2.54
C ASN A 131 -7.23 -10.82 1.24
N ASP A 132 -6.40 -11.83 0.97
CA ASP A 132 -6.50 -12.71 -0.22
C ASP A 132 -6.45 -11.93 -1.55
N PHE A 133 -5.95 -10.70 -1.51
CA PHE A 133 -5.69 -9.94 -2.70
C PHE A 133 -4.53 -10.59 -3.46
N LYS A 134 -4.77 -10.85 -4.75
CA LYS A 134 -3.84 -11.60 -5.61
C LYS A 134 -3.72 -10.95 -6.98
N PHE A 135 -2.57 -11.17 -7.57
CA PHE A 135 -2.26 -10.82 -8.95
C PHE A 135 -2.18 -12.07 -9.80
N SER A 136 -2.67 -11.99 -11.04
CA SER A 136 -2.42 -13.06 -11.99
C SER A 136 -0.91 -13.21 -12.26
N LEU A 137 -0.48 -14.44 -12.52
CA LEU A 137 0.91 -14.77 -12.84
C LEU A 137 1.46 -13.90 -13.98
N ASN A 138 0.65 -13.69 -15.02
CA ASN A 138 1.03 -12.91 -16.20
C ASN A 138 1.24 -11.43 -15.86
N ASN A 139 0.35 -10.84 -15.05
CA ASN A 139 0.44 -9.43 -14.71
C ASN A 139 1.56 -9.17 -13.69
N LEU A 140 1.81 -10.12 -12.78
CA LEU A 140 2.97 -10.09 -11.91
C LEU A 140 4.29 -10.17 -12.72
N GLU A 141 4.38 -11.03 -13.74
CA GLU A 141 5.57 -11.07 -14.59
C GLU A 141 5.77 -9.75 -15.34
N LYS A 142 4.71 -9.17 -15.92
CA LYS A 142 4.79 -7.85 -16.57
C LYS A 142 5.27 -6.78 -15.60
N PHE A 143 4.77 -6.79 -14.38
CA PHE A 143 5.21 -5.87 -13.34
C PHE A 143 6.71 -6.00 -13.07
N PHE A 144 7.22 -7.21 -12.83
CA PHE A 144 8.64 -7.42 -12.59
C PHE A 144 9.52 -7.03 -13.80
N LYS A 145 9.09 -7.29 -15.04
CA LYS A 145 9.81 -6.85 -16.25
C LYS A 145 9.98 -5.32 -16.30
N ASN A 146 8.96 -4.58 -15.87
CA ASN A 146 8.96 -3.13 -15.85
C ASN A 146 9.62 -2.52 -14.59
N TRP A 147 9.92 -3.34 -13.57
CA TRP A 147 10.59 -2.90 -12.35
C TRP A 147 12.12 -3.01 -12.41
N LYS A 148 12.69 -3.52 -13.51
CA LYS A 148 14.12 -3.86 -13.64
C LYS A 148 15.11 -2.71 -13.47
N ASP A 149 14.70 -1.48 -13.78
CA ASP A 149 15.56 -0.29 -13.73
C ASP A 149 15.39 0.49 -12.41
N ARG A 150 14.78 -0.16 -11.40
CA ARG A 150 14.48 0.41 -10.08
C ARG A 150 15.20 -0.37 -8.98
N PRO A 151 15.32 0.18 -7.76
CA PRO A 151 15.82 -0.58 -6.62
C PRO A 151 15.02 -1.87 -6.41
N ALA A 152 15.73 -2.93 -5.98
CA ALA A 152 15.15 -4.24 -5.73
C ALA A 152 13.99 -4.15 -4.73
N LEU A 153 12.87 -4.78 -5.09
CA LEU A 153 11.60 -4.69 -4.36
C LEU A 153 11.44 -5.85 -3.38
N SER A 154 10.93 -5.55 -2.19
CA SER A 154 10.47 -6.55 -1.23
C SER A 154 8.95 -6.62 -1.28
N ILE A 155 8.40 -7.83 -1.36
CA ILE A 155 6.95 -8.05 -1.42
C ILE A 155 6.53 -8.94 -0.24
N LEU A 156 5.50 -8.52 0.48
CA LEU A 156 4.87 -9.32 1.54
C LEU A 156 3.38 -9.48 1.25
N THR A 157 2.88 -10.71 1.38
CA THR A 157 1.48 -11.05 1.19
C THR A 157 1.07 -12.21 2.10
N THR A 158 -0.23 -12.49 2.19
CA THR A 158 -0.78 -13.63 2.93
C THR A 158 -1.47 -14.67 2.04
N ASP A 159 -1.59 -14.44 0.73
CA ASP A 159 -2.31 -15.38 -0.14
C ASP A 159 -1.44 -16.61 -0.45
N PRO A 160 -1.90 -17.85 -0.14
CA PRO A 160 -1.13 -19.07 -0.37
C PRO A 160 -0.89 -19.39 -1.85
N ILE A 161 -1.57 -18.75 -2.81
CA ILE A 161 -1.36 -18.97 -4.25
C ILE A 161 0.10 -18.77 -4.66
N TYR A 162 0.79 -17.85 -3.99
CA TYR A 162 2.19 -17.51 -4.25
C TYR A 162 3.17 -18.61 -3.83
N LYS A 163 2.71 -19.61 -3.07
CA LYS A 163 3.46 -20.83 -2.75
C LYS A 163 3.34 -21.90 -3.83
N GLY A 164 2.48 -21.70 -4.84
CA GLY A 164 2.35 -22.60 -5.98
C GLY A 164 3.56 -22.57 -6.92
N ASP A 165 3.83 -23.71 -7.56
CA ASP A 165 5.05 -23.94 -8.36
C ASP A 165 5.32 -22.85 -9.41
N ASP A 166 4.28 -22.41 -10.13
CA ASP A 166 4.45 -21.43 -11.20
C ASP A 166 4.79 -20.02 -10.68
N TYR A 167 4.17 -19.61 -9.56
CA TYR A 167 4.52 -18.35 -8.88
C TYR A 167 5.92 -18.42 -8.29
N MET A 168 6.28 -19.53 -7.63
CA MET A 168 7.61 -19.73 -7.07
C MET A 168 8.71 -19.69 -8.14
N LYS A 169 8.50 -20.33 -9.29
CA LYS A 169 9.43 -20.25 -10.44
C LYS A 169 9.58 -18.81 -10.93
N LEU A 170 8.46 -18.08 -11.08
CA LEU A 170 8.49 -16.68 -11.50
C LEU A 170 9.24 -15.81 -10.48
N ILE A 171 8.90 -15.90 -9.21
CA ILE A 171 9.51 -15.13 -8.12
C ILE A 171 11.01 -15.40 -8.06
N ASN A 172 11.44 -16.67 -8.09
CA ASN A 172 12.86 -17.02 -8.04
C ASN A 172 13.64 -16.48 -9.26
N LYS A 173 13.07 -16.57 -10.47
CA LYS A 173 13.65 -15.94 -11.67
C LYS A 173 13.93 -14.44 -11.48
N TYR A 174 13.03 -13.71 -10.81
CA TYR A 174 13.20 -12.27 -10.56
C TYR A 174 13.96 -11.94 -9.27
N LYS A 175 14.18 -12.92 -8.39
CA LYS A 175 15.20 -12.82 -7.31
C LYS A 175 16.61 -12.92 -7.90
N ASP A 176 16.84 -13.91 -8.76
CA ASP A 176 18.15 -14.16 -9.38
C ASP A 176 18.64 -13.01 -10.25
N ASN A 177 17.72 -12.27 -10.89
CA ASN A 177 18.06 -11.10 -11.71
C ASN A 177 18.08 -9.76 -10.93
N GLY A 178 17.88 -9.80 -9.60
CA GLY A 178 17.99 -8.64 -8.72
C GLY A 178 16.77 -7.70 -8.70
N VAL A 179 15.67 -8.03 -9.38
CA VAL A 179 14.45 -7.21 -9.35
C VAL A 179 13.71 -7.36 -8.02
N ILE A 180 13.68 -8.58 -7.49
CA ILE A 180 13.05 -8.90 -6.21
C ILE A 180 14.14 -9.16 -5.19
N LYS A 181 14.18 -8.33 -4.14
CA LYS A 181 15.05 -8.53 -2.99
C LYS A 181 14.51 -9.67 -2.12
N GLU A 182 13.22 -9.61 -1.81
CA GLU A 182 12.55 -10.57 -0.95
C GLU A 182 11.10 -10.73 -1.39
N PHE A 183 10.58 -11.95 -1.29
CA PHE A 183 9.16 -12.23 -1.47
C PHE A 183 8.74 -13.18 -0.36
N ARG A 184 7.87 -12.72 0.53
CA ARG A 184 7.35 -13.45 1.68
C ARG A 184 5.84 -13.65 1.56
N CYS A 185 5.41 -14.84 1.93
CA CYS A 185 4.01 -15.25 1.94
C CYS A 185 3.72 -15.84 3.33
N ASP A 186 3.27 -14.98 4.23
CA ASP A 186 3.06 -15.30 5.63
C ASP A 186 1.66 -15.87 5.83
N SER A 187 1.48 -16.74 6.83
CA SER A 187 0.13 -17.20 7.15
C SER A 187 -0.60 -16.08 7.92
N ARG A 188 -1.92 -15.92 7.77
CA ARG A 188 -2.70 -14.89 8.48
C ARG A 188 -2.50 -14.89 10.01
N ASN A 189 -2.00 -15.99 10.58
CA ASN A 189 -1.80 -16.17 12.01
C ASN A 189 -0.39 -15.80 12.48
N ASP A 190 0.54 -15.53 11.57
CA ASP A 190 1.88 -15.10 11.92
C ASP A 190 1.88 -13.56 11.96
N ASP A 191 1.89 -13.01 13.17
CA ASP A 191 2.12 -11.61 13.55
C ASP A 191 2.26 -10.64 12.36
N ILE A 192 1.14 -10.05 11.93
CA ILE A 192 1.15 -8.90 11.02
C ILE A 192 1.80 -7.76 11.81
N GLN A 193 3.13 -7.69 11.76
CA GLN A 193 3.89 -6.58 12.33
C GLN A 193 3.66 -5.38 11.43
N TYR A 194 2.82 -4.47 11.93
CA TYR A 194 2.48 -3.17 11.37
C TYR A 194 3.71 -2.32 11.11
#